data_AF-A0A698FRY3-F1
#
_entry.id   AF-A0A698FRY3-F1
#
_cell.length_a   1.000
_cell.length_b   1.000
_cell.length_c   1.000
_cell.angle_alpha   90.00
_cell.angle_beta   90.00
_cell.angle_gamma   90.00
#
_symmetry.space_group_name_H-M   'P 1'
#
loop_
_entity.id
_entity.type
_entity.pdbx_description
1 polymer ?
#
loop_
_entity_poly.entity_id
_entity_poly.type
_entity_poly.pdbx_seq_one_letter_code
_entity_poly.pdbx_strand_id
1 'polypeptide(L)'
;MSETNEEFQRDIDENHRNKIVSYVNNSSKSDIYFPEVTLLYSYDVDKNLDELECLKYAIEDLKQINSMETAATMRTFGFAVFKFDIKKDKKLYRLDGNHRIEALSLIAKDGENRMIYFCILFVPKNEKYSQEHLYFYLLNSKALPVTSTKIFDLVTKANADELKEFIESDQLLNILKNTQEAWKDLNEEEKQILISAINEILNQKFDQSIVNIIKDAIYKYCEYKHDNNIKCSLLGAICYLKYKYDRLEIFNKQLKLFNKWIKKFNYNLDNFKNFADLYESFNSYTKTLERVKHIFVAMEYNEIYINQYKDSIEKSIHRIQGINKLHNFNLMEIMNEKKMII
;
A
#
# COMPACT_ATOMS: atom_id res chain seq x y z
N MET A 1 12.26 22.24 26.69
CA MET A 1 11.05 22.26 25.83
C MET A 1 11.38 21.48 24.57
N SER A 2 10.51 20.57 24.13
CA SER A 2 10.70 19.83 22.87
C SER A 2 10.16 20.64 21.69
N GLU A 3 10.89 20.69 20.58
CA GLU A 3 10.52 21.43 19.38
C GLU A 3 9.87 20.51 18.34
N THR A 4 8.99 21.07 17.52
CA THR A 4 8.55 20.42 16.27
C THR A 4 9.62 20.66 15.21
N ASN A 5 9.88 19.66 14.37
CA ASN A 5 10.58 19.86 13.12
C ASN A 5 9.56 19.94 11.98
N GLU A 6 9.39 21.13 11.39
CA GLU A 6 8.39 21.43 10.35
C GLU A 6 8.53 20.54 9.11
N GLU A 7 9.73 20.05 8.80
CA GLU A 7 9.94 19.17 7.65
C GLU A 7 9.26 17.81 7.81
N PHE A 8 8.96 17.41 9.06
CA PHE A 8 8.51 16.05 9.37
C PHE A 8 7.12 16.02 10.00
N GLN A 9 6.60 17.10 10.59
CA GLN A 9 5.32 17.00 11.28
C GLN A 9 4.12 16.82 10.34
N ARG A 10 3.19 15.95 10.73
CA ARG A 10 1.85 15.92 10.13
C ARG A 10 1.04 17.11 10.63
N ASP A 11 0.16 17.59 9.77
CA ASP A 11 -0.89 18.51 10.18
C ASP A 11 -1.74 17.87 11.29
N ILE A 12 -2.26 18.75 12.13
CA ILE A 12 -3.15 18.36 13.20
C ILE A 12 -4.48 17.93 12.59
N ASP A 13 -4.87 16.69 12.88
CA ASP A 13 -6.22 16.19 12.62
C ASP A 13 -7.08 16.62 13.82
N GLU A 14 -7.93 17.60 13.59
CA GLU A 14 -8.80 18.15 14.62
C GLU A 14 -9.76 17.09 15.19
N ASN A 15 -10.25 16.15 14.38
CA ASN A 15 -11.13 15.09 14.85
C ASN A 15 -10.39 14.15 15.80
N HIS A 16 -9.17 13.76 15.45
CA HIS A 16 -8.35 12.91 16.32
C HIS A 16 -7.97 13.65 17.61
N ARG A 17 -7.49 14.90 17.51
CA ARG A 17 -7.18 15.74 18.68
C ARG A 17 -8.38 15.87 19.62
N ASN A 18 -9.56 16.15 19.09
CA ASN A 18 -10.78 16.32 19.90
C ASN A 18 -11.22 15.01 20.58
N LYS A 19 -10.99 13.84 19.96
CA LYS A 19 -11.18 12.53 20.60
C LYS A 19 -10.24 12.35 21.80
N ILE A 20 -8.98 12.75 21.67
CA ILE A 20 -8.00 12.71 22.78
C ILE A 20 -8.44 13.65 23.90
N VAL A 21 -8.85 14.88 23.59
CA VAL A 21 -9.37 15.83 24.60
C VAL A 21 -10.55 15.22 25.35
N SER A 22 -11.52 14.66 24.63
CA SER A 22 -12.68 14.00 25.23
C SER A 22 -12.27 12.82 26.12
N TYR A 23 -11.33 11.98 25.67
CA TYR A 23 -10.82 10.88 26.47
C TYR A 23 -10.17 11.36 27.77
N VAL A 24 -9.30 12.37 27.71
CA VAL A 24 -8.59 12.89 28.89
C VAL A 24 -9.53 13.59 29.87
N ASN A 25 -10.54 14.32 29.38
CA ASN A 25 -11.54 14.96 30.25
C ASN A 25 -12.43 13.94 30.97
N ASN A 26 -12.63 12.77 30.37
CA ASN A 26 -13.45 11.69 30.94
C ASN A 26 -12.62 10.68 31.77
N SER A 27 -11.29 10.83 31.83
CA SER A 27 -10.40 9.95 32.60
C SER A 27 -10.02 10.58 33.95
N SER A 28 -9.72 9.73 34.93
CA SER A 28 -9.27 10.18 36.25
C SER A 28 -7.96 10.95 36.12
N LYS A 29 -7.74 11.94 36.98
CA LYS A 29 -6.47 12.70 37.07
C LYS A 29 -5.25 11.82 37.34
N SER A 30 -5.47 10.66 37.96
CA SER A 30 -4.45 9.63 38.22
C SER A 30 -4.15 8.74 37.03
N ASP A 31 -4.96 8.78 35.97
CA ASP A 31 -4.81 7.86 34.84
C ASP A 31 -3.58 8.23 34.02
N ILE A 32 -2.66 7.27 33.97
CA ILE A 32 -1.41 7.36 33.23
C ILE A 32 -1.70 7.19 31.74
N TYR A 33 -1.37 8.22 30.97
CA TYR A 33 -1.43 8.16 29.52
C TYR A 33 -0.12 7.58 28.97
N PHE A 34 -0.15 6.31 28.57
CA PHE A 34 0.99 5.52 28.10
C PHE A 34 1.72 6.19 26.90
N PRO A 35 3.04 5.93 26.72
CA PRO A 35 3.88 6.68 25.79
C PRO A 35 3.46 6.47 24.32
N GLU A 36 2.99 7.54 23.69
CA GLU A 36 3.12 7.74 22.23
C GLU A 36 3.87 9.04 21.89
N VAL A 37 4.38 9.78 22.88
CA VAL A 37 5.27 10.89 22.57
C VAL A 37 6.67 10.33 22.42
N THR A 38 7.17 10.34 21.19
CA THR A 38 8.55 9.95 20.92
C THR A 38 9.37 11.19 20.59
N LEU A 39 10.41 11.38 21.37
CA LEU A 39 11.36 12.46 21.25
C LEU A 39 12.68 11.90 20.73
N LEU A 40 13.44 12.76 20.08
CA LEU A 40 14.74 12.47 19.52
C LEU A 40 15.76 13.44 20.11
N TYR A 41 16.87 12.88 20.58
CA TYR A 41 18.04 13.62 21.01
C TYR A 41 19.23 13.25 20.12
N SER A 42 19.67 14.21 19.31
CA SER A 42 20.78 14.02 18.37
C SER A 42 22.10 14.47 19.00
N TYR A 43 23.12 13.60 19.05
CA TYR A 43 24.40 13.83 19.73
C TYR A 43 25.62 13.67 18.81
N ASP A 44 26.68 14.45 19.00
CA ASP A 44 27.86 14.40 18.12
C ASP A 44 28.61 13.04 18.27
N VAL A 45 28.95 12.36 17.16
CA VAL A 45 29.49 10.95 17.15
C VAL A 45 30.86 10.84 17.82
N ASP A 46 31.59 11.94 17.93
CA ASP A 46 32.85 12.02 18.66
C ASP A 46 32.67 11.81 20.18
N LYS A 47 31.43 11.75 20.66
CA LYS A 47 31.08 11.39 22.03
C LYS A 47 30.43 10.02 22.08
N ASN A 48 30.92 9.17 22.97
CA ASN A 48 30.20 7.95 23.32
C ASN A 48 28.87 8.30 24.02
N LEU A 49 27.89 7.40 23.94
CA LEU A 49 26.56 7.60 24.56
C LEU A 49 26.69 7.88 26.07
N ASP A 50 27.66 7.26 26.72
CA ASP A 50 27.95 7.40 28.15
C ASP A 50 28.72 8.68 28.52
N GLU A 51 29.25 9.39 27.52
CA GLU A 51 29.91 10.70 27.67
C GLU A 51 28.91 11.86 27.50
N LEU A 52 27.64 11.55 27.19
CA LEU A 52 26.60 12.57 27.09
C LEU A 52 26.28 13.13 28.47
N GLU A 53 26.50 14.43 28.62
CA GLU A 53 26.27 15.17 29.88
C GLU A 53 24.82 15.02 30.39
N CYS A 54 23.84 14.93 29.48
CA CYS A 54 22.43 14.71 29.83
C CYS A 54 22.15 13.31 30.40
N LEU A 55 23.02 12.33 30.13
CA LEU A 55 22.95 10.96 30.65
C LEU A 55 23.91 10.72 31.81
N LYS A 56 24.82 11.65 32.11
CA LYS A 56 25.83 11.49 33.16
C LYS A 56 25.21 11.13 34.51
N TYR A 57 24.19 11.87 34.96
CA TYR A 57 23.47 11.58 36.20
C TYR A 57 22.76 10.23 36.14
N ALA A 58 22.09 9.92 35.02
CA ALA A 58 21.44 8.63 34.84
C ALA A 58 22.42 7.45 34.95
N ILE A 59 23.62 7.60 34.39
CA ILE A 59 24.68 6.59 34.41
C ILE A 59 25.34 6.49 35.78
N GLU A 60 25.58 7.61 36.46
CA GLU A 60 26.06 7.63 37.85
C GLU A 60 25.04 6.97 38.79
N ASP A 61 23.76 7.27 38.64
CA ASP A 61 22.67 6.66 39.41
C ASP A 61 22.55 5.15 39.10
N LEU A 62 22.67 4.74 37.83
CA LEU A 62 22.72 3.33 37.42
C LEU A 62 23.90 2.60 38.06
N LYS A 63 25.09 3.21 38.07
CA LYS A 63 26.29 2.67 38.72
C LYS A 63 26.12 2.60 40.25
N GLN A 64 25.33 3.51 40.81
CA GLN A 64 24.98 3.58 42.23
C GLN A 64 23.70 2.81 42.59
N ILE A 65 23.14 1.96 41.71
CA ILE A 65 21.97 1.12 42.03
C ILE A 65 22.20 0.21 43.26
N ASN A 66 23.45 -0.05 43.61
CA ASN A 66 23.83 -0.74 44.85
C ASN A 66 23.71 0.14 46.12
N SER A 67 23.33 1.41 46.01
CA SER A 67 23.05 2.31 47.14
C SER A 67 21.57 2.21 47.57
N MET A 68 21.33 2.31 48.89
CA MET A 68 20.01 2.06 49.51
C MET A 68 18.89 2.98 48.99
N GLU A 69 19.20 4.18 48.51
CA GLU A 69 18.22 5.20 48.15
C GLU A 69 17.60 4.97 46.76
N THR A 70 18.43 4.68 45.74
CA THR A 70 17.97 4.32 44.39
C THR A 70 17.25 2.97 44.39
N ALA A 71 17.75 2.01 45.19
CA ALA A 71 17.10 0.72 45.39
C ALA A 71 15.75 0.83 46.10
N ALA A 72 15.59 1.76 47.06
CA ALA A 72 14.31 2.02 47.72
C ALA A 72 13.29 2.63 46.75
N THR A 73 13.73 3.54 45.88
CA THR A 73 12.89 4.16 44.86
C THR A 73 12.45 3.13 43.80
N MET A 74 13.37 2.29 43.33
CA MET A 74 13.04 1.17 42.40
C MET A 74 12.11 0.13 43.03
N ARG A 75 12.25 -0.19 44.33
CA ARG A 75 11.34 -1.11 45.03
C ARG A 75 9.95 -0.53 45.24
N THR A 76 9.83 0.79 45.38
CA THR A 76 8.54 1.45 45.64
C THR A 76 7.74 1.63 44.35
N PHE A 77 8.39 1.93 43.22
CA PHE A 77 7.72 2.24 41.96
C PHE A 77 7.86 1.18 40.87
N GLY A 78 8.74 0.19 41.03
CA GLY A 78 9.02 -0.84 40.02
C GLY A 78 9.90 -0.37 38.84
N PHE A 79 10.34 0.90 38.85
CA PHE A 79 11.15 1.52 37.79
C PHE A 79 12.25 2.39 38.40
N ALA A 80 13.37 2.55 37.68
CA ALA A 80 14.40 3.53 38.05
C ALA A 80 14.01 4.93 37.55
N VAL A 81 14.20 5.94 38.42
CA VAL A 81 13.99 7.34 38.09
C VAL A 81 15.35 7.97 37.89
N PHE A 82 15.59 8.52 36.71
CA PHE A 82 16.84 9.21 36.38
C PHE A 82 16.59 10.68 36.12
N LYS A 83 17.49 11.52 36.63
CA LYS A 83 17.47 12.93 36.28
C LYS A 83 18.02 13.10 34.86
N PHE A 84 17.22 13.73 34.00
CA PHE A 84 17.60 14.04 32.63
C PHE A 84 17.50 15.55 32.41
N ASP A 85 18.64 16.23 32.41
CA ASP A 85 18.75 17.66 32.18
C ASP A 85 19.28 17.93 30.77
N ILE A 86 18.58 18.79 30.02
CA ILE A 86 19.04 19.27 28.72
C ILE A 86 19.39 20.74 28.83
N LYS A 87 20.57 21.12 28.33
CA LYS A 87 21.01 22.51 28.25
C LYS A 87 20.08 23.32 27.33
N LYS A 88 19.91 24.62 27.61
CA LYS A 88 18.98 25.50 26.89
C LYS A 88 19.22 25.57 25.37
N ASP A 89 20.43 25.29 24.91
CA ASP A 89 20.88 25.31 23.53
C ASP A 89 20.76 23.95 22.80
N LYS A 90 20.45 22.87 23.53
CA LYS A 90 20.27 21.52 22.97
C LYS A 90 18.79 21.25 22.73
N LYS A 91 18.47 20.73 21.54
CA LYS A 91 17.08 20.51 21.08
C LYS A 91 16.68 19.04 21.24
N LEU A 92 15.48 18.82 21.81
CA LEU A 92 14.73 17.57 21.67
C LEU A 92 13.73 17.75 20.55
N TYR A 93 13.85 16.96 19.49
CA TYR A 93 12.89 16.98 18.39
C TYR A 93 11.75 16.01 18.66
N ARG A 94 10.52 16.43 18.36
CA ARG A 94 9.36 15.54 18.40
C ARG A 94 9.29 14.72 17.12
N LEU A 95 9.33 13.39 17.26
CA LEU A 95 9.11 12.45 16.14
C LEU A 95 7.65 12.03 16.04
N ASP A 96 6.97 11.89 17.17
CA ASP A 96 5.55 11.55 17.23
C ASP A 96 4.89 12.11 18.51
N GLY A 97 3.55 12.21 18.49
CA GLY A 97 2.75 12.61 19.63
C GLY A 97 2.24 14.07 19.61
N ASN A 98 2.24 14.74 18.45
CA ASN A 98 1.79 16.13 18.35
C ASN A 98 0.32 16.35 18.72
N HIS A 99 -0.60 15.53 18.19
CA HIS A 99 -2.04 15.67 18.51
C HIS A 99 -2.29 15.54 20.01
N ARG A 100 -1.48 14.74 20.71
CA ARG A 100 -1.54 14.55 22.16
C ARG A 100 -1.02 15.76 22.91
N ILE A 101 0.17 16.26 22.56
CA ILE A 101 0.76 17.45 23.20
C ILE A 101 -0.17 18.65 23.01
N GLU A 102 -0.75 18.81 21.83
CA GLU A 102 -1.69 19.89 21.56
C GLU A 102 -3.00 19.71 22.34
N ALA A 103 -3.58 18.50 22.36
CA ALA A 103 -4.77 18.21 23.16
C ALA A 103 -4.56 18.52 24.65
N LEU A 104 -3.42 18.10 25.20
CA LEU A 104 -3.04 18.39 26.58
C LEU A 104 -2.74 19.88 26.80
N SER A 105 -2.18 20.57 25.80
CA SER A 105 -1.96 22.02 25.86
C SER A 105 -3.28 22.79 25.89
N LEU A 106 -4.33 22.29 25.21
CA LEU A 106 -5.67 22.85 25.29
C LEU A 106 -6.26 22.65 26.69
N ILE A 107 -6.17 21.44 27.24
CA ILE A 107 -6.67 21.13 28.60
C ILE A 107 -5.92 21.92 29.68
N ALA A 108 -4.60 22.11 29.51
CA ALA A 108 -3.79 22.89 30.44
C ALA A 108 -4.17 24.37 30.50
N LYS A 109 -4.74 24.94 29.42
CA LYS A 109 -5.27 26.32 29.44
C LYS A 109 -6.45 26.46 30.39
N ASP A 110 -7.18 25.38 30.63
CA ASP A 110 -8.29 25.32 31.59
C ASP A 110 -7.81 25.03 33.03
N GLY A 111 -6.49 25.03 33.27
CA GLY A 111 -5.86 24.91 34.59
C GLY A 111 -5.51 23.47 34.99
N GLU A 112 -5.71 22.48 34.11
CA GLU A 112 -5.39 21.08 34.40
C GLU A 112 -4.09 20.62 33.74
N ASN A 113 -3.02 20.47 34.53
CA ASN A 113 -1.75 19.94 34.05
C ASN A 113 -1.69 18.42 34.22
N ARG A 114 -1.64 17.68 33.12
CA ARG A 114 -1.55 16.21 33.09
C ARG A 114 -0.12 15.76 32.82
N MET A 115 0.32 14.71 33.52
CA MET A 115 1.61 14.07 33.25
C MET A 115 1.57 13.32 31.90
N ILE A 116 2.68 13.38 31.15
CA ILE A 116 2.82 12.71 29.87
C ILE A 116 4.04 11.78 29.88
N TYR A 117 3.85 10.55 29.43
CA TYR A 117 4.95 9.63 29.20
C TYR A 117 5.54 9.87 27.81
N PHE A 118 6.86 9.90 27.75
CA PHE A 118 7.60 10.00 26.50
C PHE A 118 8.72 8.98 26.44
N CYS A 119 9.13 8.63 25.23
CA CYS A 119 10.35 7.90 24.95
C CYS A 119 11.36 8.87 24.32
N ILE A 120 12.63 8.79 24.70
CA ILE A 120 13.71 9.54 24.03
C ILE A 120 14.57 8.53 23.26
N LEU A 121 14.68 8.73 21.95
CA LEU A 121 15.64 8.05 21.10
C LEU A 121 16.93 8.87 21.06
N PHE A 122 18.05 8.24 21.41
CA PHE A 122 19.37 8.85 21.32
C PHE A 122 20.00 8.45 19.99
N VAL A 123 20.39 9.45 19.20
CA VAL A 123 20.85 9.25 17.83
C VAL A 123 22.15 10.00 17.59
N PRO A 124 23.21 9.35 17.09
CA PRO A 124 24.41 10.06 16.66
C PRO A 124 24.11 10.98 15.47
N LYS A 125 24.38 12.27 15.62
CA LYS A 125 24.45 13.27 14.53
C LYS A 125 25.57 12.87 13.61
N ASN A 126 25.24 12.62 12.36
CA ASN A 126 26.24 12.38 11.35
C ASN A 126 26.00 13.41 10.23
N GLU A 127 27.05 14.11 9.80
CA GLU A 127 26.95 15.16 8.76
C GLU A 127 26.38 14.64 7.44
N LYS A 128 26.42 13.33 7.23
CA LYS A 128 25.89 12.66 6.04
C LYS A 128 24.47 12.12 6.23
N TYR A 129 23.99 12.06 7.47
CA TYR A 129 22.91 11.16 7.88
C TYR A 129 21.88 11.77 8.81
N SER A 130 20.62 11.41 8.59
CA SER A 130 19.52 11.78 9.46
C SER A 130 18.69 10.54 9.79
N GLN A 131 19.16 9.74 10.75
CA GLN A 131 18.43 8.64 11.43
C GLN A 131 17.00 9.06 11.78
N GLU A 132 16.83 10.36 12.02
CA GLU A 132 15.60 11.08 12.24
C GLU A 132 14.53 10.74 11.19
N HIS A 133 14.87 10.68 9.89
CA HIS A 133 13.93 10.34 8.81
C HIS A 133 13.49 8.88 8.84
N LEU A 134 14.41 7.96 9.10
CA LEU A 134 14.12 6.53 9.19
C LEU A 134 13.25 6.24 10.42
N TYR A 135 13.59 6.82 11.58
CA TYR A 135 12.76 6.68 12.78
C TYR A 135 11.41 7.35 12.60
N PHE A 136 11.35 8.52 11.99
CA PHE A 136 10.09 9.16 11.64
C PHE A 136 9.22 8.26 10.75
N TYR A 137 9.81 7.67 9.71
CA TYR A 137 9.14 6.72 8.81
C TYR A 137 8.64 5.48 9.57
N LEU A 138 9.49 4.85 10.40
CA LEU A 138 9.18 3.64 11.16
C LEU A 138 8.18 3.89 12.31
N LEU A 139 8.18 5.08 12.90
CA LEU A 139 7.26 5.44 13.99
C LEU A 139 5.90 5.88 13.45
N ASN A 140 5.86 6.70 12.39
CA ASN A 140 4.59 7.10 11.77
C ASN A 140 3.95 5.98 10.94
N SER A 141 4.72 4.97 10.50
CA SER A 141 4.16 3.76 9.90
C SER A 141 3.49 2.82 10.91
N LYS A 142 3.58 3.08 12.23
CA LYS A 142 2.91 2.27 13.26
C LYS A 142 1.37 2.28 13.22
N ALA A 143 0.74 3.03 12.32
CA ALA A 143 -0.70 2.90 12.06
C ALA A 143 -1.14 3.19 10.62
N LEU A 144 -0.21 3.47 9.70
CA LEU A 144 -0.54 3.72 8.29
C LEU A 144 0.15 2.66 7.43
N PRO A 145 -0.60 1.80 6.72
CA PRO A 145 0.00 0.93 5.72
C PRO A 145 0.79 1.78 4.73
N VAL A 146 1.83 1.18 4.16
CA VAL A 146 2.78 1.76 3.20
C VAL A 146 2.04 2.11 1.90
N THR A 147 1.16 3.12 1.94
CA THR A 147 0.24 3.50 0.86
C THR A 147 0.27 5.00 0.56
N SER A 148 0.86 5.87 1.39
CA SER A 148 0.87 7.31 1.09
C SER A 148 1.81 7.66 -0.08
N THR A 149 1.45 8.65 -0.90
CA THR A 149 2.28 9.09 -2.02
C THR A 149 3.63 9.66 -1.60
N LYS A 150 3.81 9.99 -0.31
CA LYS A 150 5.10 10.37 0.30
C LYS A 150 6.21 9.31 0.11
N ILE A 151 5.84 8.06 -0.16
CA ILE A 151 6.80 7.00 -0.51
C ILE A 151 7.54 7.33 -1.80
N PHE A 152 6.88 7.94 -2.78
CA PHE A 152 7.52 8.34 -4.03
C PHE A 152 8.55 9.45 -3.78
N ASP A 153 8.29 10.38 -2.86
CA ASP A 153 9.27 11.41 -2.47
C ASP A 153 10.49 10.79 -1.77
N LEU A 154 10.27 9.79 -0.92
CA LEU A 154 11.35 9.04 -0.27
C LEU A 154 12.21 8.28 -1.28
N VAL A 155 11.57 7.64 -2.26
CA VAL A 155 12.24 6.89 -3.33
C VAL A 155 12.99 7.81 -4.31
N THR A 156 12.43 8.96 -4.67
CA THR A 156 13.10 9.91 -5.58
C THR A 156 14.34 10.57 -4.94
N LYS A 157 14.30 10.81 -3.62
CA LYS A 157 15.42 11.38 -2.84
C LYS A 157 16.44 10.34 -2.38
N ALA A 158 16.20 9.06 -2.65
CA ALA A 158 16.98 7.90 -2.22
C ALA A 158 18.42 7.81 -2.74
N ASN A 159 18.78 8.61 -3.75
CA ASN A 159 20.11 8.57 -4.36
C ASN A 159 21.20 9.22 -3.48
N ALA A 160 20.84 9.77 -2.32
CA ALA A 160 21.79 10.07 -1.25
C ALA A 160 22.12 8.76 -0.51
N ASP A 161 23.42 8.44 -0.39
CA ASP A 161 24.04 7.13 -0.11
C ASP A 161 23.39 6.23 0.97
N GLU A 162 22.58 6.76 1.89
CA GLU A 162 22.18 6.09 3.13
C GLU A 162 20.74 5.58 3.15
N LEU A 163 19.84 6.15 2.32
CA LEU A 163 18.50 5.58 2.09
C LEU A 163 18.54 4.40 1.12
N LYS A 164 19.66 4.25 0.41
CA LYS A 164 19.87 3.25 -0.63
C LYS A 164 19.69 1.83 -0.10
N GLU A 165 20.39 1.48 0.98
CA GLU A 165 20.35 0.12 1.55
C GLU A 165 18.97 -0.23 2.09
N PHE A 166 18.32 0.70 2.79
CA PHE A 166 16.96 0.51 3.29
C PHE A 166 15.96 0.28 2.15
N ILE A 167 16.00 1.13 1.13
CA ILE A 167 15.10 1.04 -0.03
C ILE A 167 15.37 -0.23 -0.84
N GLU A 168 16.62 -0.67 -0.95
CA GLU A 168 16.98 -1.92 -1.62
C GLU A 168 16.53 -3.15 -0.83
N SER A 169 16.43 -3.05 0.50
CA SER A 169 15.97 -4.14 1.39
C SER A 169 14.45 -4.33 1.42
N ASP A 170 13.67 -3.25 1.28
CA ASP A 170 12.21 -3.33 1.22
C ASP A 170 11.73 -3.64 -0.20
N GLN A 171 10.87 -4.65 -0.36
CA GLN A 171 10.43 -5.10 -1.67
C GLN A 171 9.67 -4.02 -2.45
N LEU A 172 8.71 -3.35 -1.81
CA LEU A 172 7.89 -2.32 -2.46
C LEU A 172 8.75 -1.11 -2.83
N LEU A 173 9.58 -0.62 -1.89
CA LEU A 173 10.44 0.54 -2.12
C LEU A 173 11.46 0.26 -3.22
N ASN A 174 12.06 -0.93 -3.24
CA ASN A 174 13.00 -1.34 -4.28
C ASN A 174 12.34 -1.40 -5.66
N ILE A 175 11.10 -1.91 -5.74
CA ILE A 175 10.34 -1.91 -7.00
C ILE A 175 10.06 -0.49 -7.46
N LEU A 176 9.58 0.39 -6.57
CA LEU A 176 9.29 1.78 -6.88
C LEU A 176 10.57 2.50 -7.34
N LYS A 177 11.70 2.32 -6.66
CA LYS A 177 13.00 2.89 -7.06
C LYS A 177 13.40 2.44 -8.47
N ASN A 178 13.35 1.14 -8.71
CA ASN A 178 13.76 0.59 -10.00
C ASN A 178 12.79 0.92 -11.14
N THR A 179 11.59 1.41 -10.84
CA THR A 179 10.55 1.81 -11.82
C THR A 179 10.37 3.33 -11.93
N GLN A 180 11.22 4.13 -11.26
CA GLN A 180 11.10 5.58 -11.12
C GLN A 180 10.85 6.34 -12.43
N GLU A 181 11.64 6.05 -13.46
CA GLU A 181 11.49 6.71 -14.76
C GLU A 181 10.13 6.46 -15.42
N ALA A 182 9.47 5.35 -15.10
CA ALA A 182 8.17 5.02 -15.68
C ALA A 182 7.02 5.75 -14.99
N TRP A 183 7.08 5.93 -13.66
CA TRP A 183 5.98 6.53 -12.90
C TRP A 183 6.13 8.02 -12.59
N LYS A 184 7.25 8.66 -12.95
CA LYS A 184 7.52 10.07 -12.63
C LYS A 184 6.42 11.04 -13.08
N ASP A 185 5.77 10.75 -14.21
CA ASP A 185 4.74 11.59 -14.82
C ASP A 185 3.31 11.19 -14.40
N LEU A 186 3.17 10.22 -13.49
CA LEU A 186 1.87 9.86 -12.91
C LEU A 186 1.40 10.91 -11.92
N ASN A 187 0.09 11.16 -11.90
CA ASN A 187 -0.54 12.00 -10.89
C ASN A 187 -0.66 11.27 -9.54
N GLU A 188 -1.11 11.98 -8.51
CA GLU A 188 -1.20 11.43 -7.16
C GLU A 188 -2.19 10.26 -7.03
N GLU A 189 -3.30 10.28 -7.76
CA GLU A 189 -4.29 9.18 -7.75
C GLU A 189 -3.72 7.92 -8.44
N GLU A 190 -3.04 8.08 -9.56
CA GLU A 190 -2.36 7.01 -10.29
C GLU A 190 -1.25 6.38 -9.44
N LYS A 191 -0.48 7.20 -8.73
CA LYS A 191 0.54 6.76 -7.77
C LYS A 191 -0.06 5.92 -6.64
N GLN A 192 -1.20 6.32 -6.08
CA GLN A 192 -1.92 5.54 -5.08
C GLN A 192 -2.34 4.16 -5.60
N ILE A 193 -2.90 4.13 -6.81
CA ILE A 193 -3.34 2.89 -7.46
C ILE A 193 -2.16 1.98 -7.77
N LEU A 194 -1.03 2.55 -8.21
CA LEU A 194 0.21 1.81 -8.45
C LEU A 194 0.71 1.12 -7.17
N ILE A 195 0.74 1.84 -6.04
CA ILE A 195 1.14 1.24 -4.75
C ILE A 195 0.19 0.09 -4.38
N SER A 196 -1.12 0.30 -4.51
CA SER A 196 -2.12 -0.73 -4.23
C SER A 196 -1.91 -1.99 -5.08
N ALA A 197 -1.66 -1.81 -6.38
CA ALA A 197 -1.44 -2.91 -7.30
C ALA A 197 -0.14 -3.68 -7.01
N ILE A 198 0.96 -2.98 -6.72
CA ILE A 198 2.24 -3.62 -6.37
C ILE A 198 2.10 -4.43 -5.09
N ASN A 199 1.49 -3.86 -4.04
CA ASN A 199 1.27 -4.56 -2.78
C ASN A 199 0.42 -5.82 -2.97
N GLU A 200 -0.63 -5.74 -3.80
CA GLU A 200 -1.46 -6.90 -4.09
C GLU A 200 -0.71 -8.01 -4.82
N ILE A 201 0.18 -7.64 -5.76
CA ILE A 201 1.05 -8.58 -6.47
C ILE A 201 2.09 -9.20 -5.52
N LEU A 202 2.70 -8.40 -4.64
CA LEU A 202 3.68 -8.85 -3.64
C LEU A 202 3.08 -9.86 -2.64
N ASN A 203 1.80 -9.73 -2.33
CA ASN A 203 1.09 -10.68 -1.46
C ASN A 203 0.80 -12.04 -2.13
N GLN A 204 1.14 -12.21 -3.42
CA GLN A 204 1.02 -13.48 -4.14
C GLN A 204 2.34 -14.25 -4.14
N LYS A 205 2.31 -15.56 -4.39
CA LYS A 205 3.54 -16.34 -4.63
C LYS A 205 4.25 -15.80 -5.88
N PHE A 206 5.53 -15.46 -5.72
CA PHE A 206 6.24 -14.61 -6.66
C PHE A 206 7.51 -15.26 -7.21
N ASP A 207 7.53 -15.54 -8.53
CA ASP A 207 8.64 -16.25 -9.21
C ASP A 207 9.23 -15.48 -10.43
N GLN A 208 8.79 -14.24 -10.69
CA GLN A 208 9.13 -13.49 -11.91
C GLN A 208 9.88 -12.16 -11.61
N SER A 209 10.14 -11.31 -12.61
CA SER A 209 10.72 -9.97 -12.36
C SER A 209 9.63 -8.91 -12.28
N ILE A 210 9.20 -8.52 -11.06
CA ILE A 210 8.12 -7.52 -10.86
C ILE A 210 8.51 -6.19 -11.50
N VAL A 211 9.78 -5.79 -11.41
CA VAL A 211 10.24 -4.50 -11.93
C VAL A 211 9.92 -4.37 -13.42
N ASN A 212 10.16 -5.42 -14.21
CA ASN A 212 9.86 -5.40 -15.65
C ASN A 212 8.34 -5.44 -15.91
N ILE A 213 7.60 -6.26 -15.16
CA ILE A 213 6.13 -6.32 -15.21
C ILE A 213 5.51 -4.94 -14.98
N ILE A 214 5.97 -4.22 -13.94
CA ILE A 214 5.45 -2.91 -13.57
C ILE A 214 5.86 -1.86 -14.60
N LYS A 215 7.10 -1.85 -15.08
CA LYS A 215 7.54 -0.96 -16.17
C LYS A 215 6.67 -1.11 -17.41
N ASP A 216 6.56 -2.33 -17.92
CA ASP A 216 5.76 -2.64 -19.12
C ASP A 216 4.30 -2.22 -18.95
N ALA A 217 3.73 -2.48 -17.77
CA ALA A 217 2.36 -2.11 -17.44
C ALA A 217 2.14 -0.59 -17.44
N ILE A 218 3.04 0.17 -16.79
CA ILE A 218 2.95 1.64 -16.75
C ILE A 218 3.08 2.23 -18.16
N TYR A 219 4.07 1.79 -18.95
CA TYR A 219 4.20 2.23 -20.33
C TYR A 219 2.94 1.97 -21.14
N LYS A 220 2.36 0.76 -20.98
CA LYS A 220 1.13 0.42 -21.69
C LYS A 220 -0.04 1.28 -21.24
N TYR A 221 -0.18 1.53 -19.95
CA TYR A 221 -1.20 2.44 -19.41
C TYR A 221 -1.06 3.85 -20.00
N CYS A 222 0.15 4.40 -20.04
CA CYS A 222 0.42 5.73 -20.60
C CYS A 222 0.03 5.80 -22.09
N GLU A 223 0.34 4.77 -22.89
CA GLU A 223 -0.13 4.69 -24.28
C GLU A 223 -1.67 4.77 -24.38
N TYR A 224 -2.39 4.07 -23.51
CA TYR A 224 -3.85 4.11 -23.50
C TYR A 224 -4.40 5.47 -23.05
N LYS A 225 -3.76 6.11 -22.07
CA LYS A 225 -4.17 7.40 -21.48
C LYS A 225 -4.15 8.53 -22.50
N HIS A 226 -3.18 8.54 -23.41
CA HIS A 226 -3.09 9.58 -24.45
C HIS A 226 -4.29 9.64 -25.40
N ASP A 227 -5.01 8.51 -25.56
CA ASP A 227 -6.06 8.39 -26.55
C ASP A 227 -7.48 8.52 -25.99
N ASN A 228 -7.70 8.55 -24.67
CA ASN A 228 -9.04 8.49 -24.07
C ASN A 228 -9.13 9.09 -22.66
N ASN A 229 -10.34 9.48 -22.23
CA ASN A 229 -10.64 9.82 -20.84
C ASN A 229 -10.73 8.54 -19.98
N ILE A 230 -9.58 8.01 -19.58
CA ILE A 230 -9.43 6.73 -18.90
C ILE A 230 -9.38 6.94 -17.39
N LYS A 231 -10.08 6.08 -16.65
CA LYS A 231 -10.02 6.04 -15.18
C LYS A 231 -8.67 5.54 -14.69
N CYS A 232 -8.12 6.19 -13.66
CA CYS A 232 -6.84 5.83 -13.04
C CYS A 232 -6.80 4.34 -12.60
N SER A 233 -7.93 3.75 -12.20
CA SER A 233 -8.07 2.33 -11.82
C SER A 233 -7.70 1.34 -12.93
N LEU A 234 -7.65 1.78 -14.20
CA LEU A 234 -7.15 0.94 -15.28
C LEU A 234 -5.66 0.61 -15.11
N LEU A 235 -4.86 1.52 -14.53
CA LEU A 235 -3.44 1.28 -14.27
C LEU A 235 -3.24 0.01 -13.43
N GLY A 236 -3.93 -0.09 -12.30
CA GLY A 236 -3.82 -1.26 -11.41
C GLY A 236 -4.29 -2.55 -12.08
N ALA A 237 -5.37 -2.49 -12.88
CA ALA A 237 -5.83 -3.63 -13.66
C ALA A 237 -4.80 -4.09 -14.72
N ILE A 238 -4.14 -3.14 -15.40
CA ILE A 238 -3.08 -3.45 -16.37
C ILE A 238 -1.87 -4.07 -15.68
N CYS A 239 -1.43 -3.53 -14.53
CA CYS A 239 -0.36 -4.11 -13.72
C CYS A 239 -0.66 -5.57 -13.36
N TYR A 240 -1.87 -5.84 -12.85
CA TYR A 240 -2.27 -7.18 -12.44
C TYR A 240 -2.41 -8.14 -13.64
N LEU A 241 -2.94 -7.67 -14.77
CA LEU A 241 -3.01 -8.46 -16.00
C LEU A 241 -1.63 -8.81 -16.56
N LYS A 242 -0.69 -7.86 -16.55
CA LYS A 242 0.70 -8.11 -16.98
C LYS A 242 1.40 -9.10 -16.06
N TYR A 243 1.13 -9.03 -14.76
CA TYR A 243 1.59 -10.04 -13.80
C TYR A 243 1.06 -11.45 -14.14
N LYS A 244 -0.23 -11.59 -14.49
CA LYS A 244 -0.80 -12.91 -14.87
C LYS A 244 -0.37 -13.38 -16.26
N TYR A 245 0.00 -12.46 -17.15
CA TYR A 245 0.41 -12.74 -18.53
C TYR A 245 1.76 -12.10 -18.85
N ASP A 246 2.86 -12.65 -18.34
CA ASP A 246 4.19 -12.05 -18.51
C ASP A 246 4.62 -11.88 -19.99
N ARG A 247 4.29 -12.84 -20.86
CA ARG A 247 4.62 -12.76 -22.29
C ARG A 247 3.86 -11.62 -22.98
N LEU A 248 4.60 -10.67 -23.55
CA LEU A 248 4.08 -9.44 -24.17
C LEU A 248 2.97 -9.68 -25.21
N GLU A 249 3.12 -10.69 -26.07
CA GLU A 249 2.11 -11.02 -27.10
C GLU A 249 0.78 -11.46 -26.48
N ILE A 250 0.84 -12.33 -25.46
CA ILE A 250 -0.33 -12.84 -24.76
C ILE A 250 -0.99 -11.70 -23.97
N PHE A 251 -0.19 -10.92 -23.24
CA PHE A 251 -0.65 -9.73 -22.53
C PHE A 251 -1.40 -8.76 -23.45
N ASN A 252 -0.82 -8.40 -24.60
CA ASN A 252 -1.45 -7.48 -25.54
C ASN A 252 -2.78 -8.02 -26.09
N LYS A 253 -2.85 -9.33 -26.35
CA LYS A 253 -4.10 -9.99 -26.74
C LYS A 253 -5.14 -9.90 -25.63
N GLN A 254 -4.76 -10.24 -24.40
CA GLN A 254 -5.66 -10.26 -23.24
C GLN A 254 -6.12 -8.85 -22.86
N LEU A 255 -5.26 -7.85 -22.90
CA LEU A 255 -5.61 -6.46 -22.63
C LEU A 255 -6.64 -5.91 -23.63
N LYS A 256 -6.53 -6.28 -24.92
CA LYS A 256 -7.55 -5.95 -25.92
C LYS A 256 -8.90 -6.59 -25.60
N LEU A 257 -8.90 -7.83 -25.09
CA LEU A 257 -10.14 -8.52 -24.68
C LEU A 257 -10.73 -7.92 -23.41
N PHE A 258 -9.89 -7.60 -22.44
CA PHE A 258 -10.25 -6.95 -21.19
C PHE A 258 -10.92 -5.59 -21.44
N ASN A 259 -10.33 -4.76 -22.30
CA ASN A 259 -10.93 -3.48 -22.69
C ASN A 259 -12.30 -3.63 -23.38
N LYS A 260 -12.47 -4.65 -24.23
CA LYS A 260 -13.79 -4.96 -24.83
C LYS A 260 -14.79 -5.41 -23.77
N TRP A 261 -14.35 -6.21 -22.81
CA TRP A 261 -15.17 -6.70 -21.71
C TRP A 261 -15.67 -5.55 -20.82
N ILE A 262 -14.78 -4.64 -20.39
CA ILE A 262 -15.15 -3.45 -19.63
C ILE A 262 -16.18 -2.60 -20.38
N LYS A 263 -15.91 -2.30 -21.67
CA LYS A 263 -16.82 -1.49 -22.49
C LYS A 263 -18.19 -2.14 -22.68
N LYS A 264 -18.23 -3.47 -22.87
CA LYS A 264 -19.49 -4.21 -23.07
C LYS A 264 -20.41 -4.15 -21.86
N PHE A 265 -19.86 -4.25 -20.66
CA PHE A 265 -20.64 -4.29 -19.42
C PHE A 265 -20.69 -2.95 -18.69
N ASN A 266 -20.03 -1.92 -19.23
CA ASN A 266 -19.92 -0.59 -18.63
C ASN A 266 -19.44 -0.65 -17.17
N TYR A 267 -18.44 -1.49 -16.89
CA TYR A 267 -17.94 -1.67 -15.53
C TYR A 267 -17.31 -0.38 -15.00
N ASN A 268 -17.72 0.02 -13.80
CA ASN A 268 -16.94 0.96 -13.02
C ASN A 268 -15.80 0.21 -12.31
N LEU A 269 -14.56 0.42 -12.78
CA LEU A 269 -13.38 -0.21 -12.19
C LEU A 269 -13.18 0.16 -10.71
N ASP A 270 -13.63 1.35 -10.31
CA ASP A 270 -13.50 1.86 -8.95
C ASP A 270 -14.37 1.06 -7.94
N ASN A 271 -15.31 0.25 -8.43
CA ASN A 271 -16.15 -0.59 -7.58
C ASN A 271 -15.43 -1.87 -7.10
N PHE A 272 -14.29 -2.22 -7.71
CA PHE A 272 -13.53 -3.40 -7.33
C PHE A 272 -12.57 -3.06 -6.19
N LYS A 273 -12.68 -3.79 -5.08
CA LYS A 273 -11.81 -3.61 -3.92
C LYS A 273 -10.38 -4.08 -4.19
N ASN A 274 -10.23 -5.17 -4.95
CA ASN A 274 -8.95 -5.81 -5.27
C ASN A 274 -8.86 -6.09 -6.79
N PHE A 275 -7.65 -6.04 -7.35
CA PHE A 275 -7.41 -6.32 -8.77
C PHE A 275 -7.47 -7.82 -9.12
N ALA A 276 -7.23 -8.70 -8.14
CA ALA A 276 -7.38 -10.14 -8.26
C ALA A 276 -8.83 -10.53 -8.55
N ASP A 277 -9.79 -9.94 -7.84
CA ASP A 277 -11.21 -10.21 -8.03
C ASP A 277 -11.68 -9.75 -9.42
N LEU A 278 -11.18 -8.61 -9.87
CA LEU A 278 -11.39 -8.09 -11.22
C LEU A 278 -10.81 -9.03 -12.28
N TYR A 279 -9.59 -9.53 -12.06
CA TYR A 279 -8.94 -10.50 -12.94
C TYR A 279 -9.72 -11.82 -12.99
N GLU A 280 -10.13 -12.38 -11.86
CA GLU A 280 -10.88 -13.64 -11.85
C GLU A 280 -12.26 -13.51 -12.51
N SER A 281 -12.91 -12.35 -12.34
CA SER A 281 -14.14 -12.02 -13.06
C SER A 281 -13.93 -12.00 -14.58
N PHE A 282 -12.85 -11.36 -15.03
CA PHE A 282 -12.45 -11.36 -16.43
C PHE A 282 -12.10 -12.77 -16.94
N ASN A 283 -11.32 -13.54 -16.17
CA ASN A 283 -10.88 -14.89 -16.49
C ASN A 283 -12.07 -15.87 -16.59
N SER A 284 -13.06 -15.73 -15.72
CA SER A 284 -14.30 -16.50 -15.79
C SER A 284 -15.09 -16.17 -17.07
N TYR A 285 -15.15 -14.89 -17.43
CA TYR A 285 -15.77 -14.45 -18.68
C TYR A 285 -15.04 -14.99 -19.90
N THR A 286 -13.71 -14.90 -19.97
CA THR A 286 -12.94 -15.43 -21.10
C THR A 286 -13.07 -16.94 -21.23
N LYS A 287 -13.00 -17.70 -20.13
CA LYS A 287 -13.27 -19.15 -20.14
C LYS A 287 -14.67 -19.47 -20.67
N THR A 288 -15.67 -18.69 -20.28
CA THR A 288 -17.06 -18.88 -20.74
C THR A 288 -17.21 -18.61 -22.24
N LEU A 289 -16.44 -17.66 -22.77
CA LEU A 289 -16.40 -17.37 -24.19
C LEU A 289 -15.71 -18.49 -24.99
N GLU A 290 -14.59 -19.00 -24.48
CA GLU A 290 -13.79 -20.03 -25.14
C GLU A 290 -14.46 -21.41 -25.16
N ARG A 291 -15.40 -21.66 -24.23
CA ARG A 291 -16.21 -22.90 -24.21
C ARG A 291 -16.94 -23.09 -25.54
N VAL A 292 -16.71 -24.24 -26.16
CA VAL A 292 -17.46 -24.70 -27.32
C VAL A 292 -18.91 -24.95 -26.89
N LYS A 293 -19.84 -24.20 -27.45
CA LYS A 293 -21.26 -24.42 -27.27
C LYS A 293 -21.75 -25.36 -28.35
N HIS A 294 -22.29 -26.49 -27.93
CA HIS A 294 -22.89 -27.47 -28.82
C HIS A 294 -24.36 -27.13 -29.05
N ILE A 295 -24.77 -27.03 -30.31
CA ILE A 295 -26.18 -26.88 -30.69
C ILE A 295 -26.70 -28.25 -31.08
N PHE A 296 -27.73 -28.70 -30.36
CA PHE A 296 -28.45 -29.94 -30.63
C PHE A 296 -29.76 -29.62 -31.33
N VAL A 297 -30.04 -30.30 -32.44
CA VAL A 297 -31.29 -30.19 -33.18
C VAL A 297 -31.87 -31.59 -33.33
N ALA A 298 -33.07 -31.79 -32.80
CA ALA A 298 -33.85 -33.00 -33.00
C ALA A 298 -35.00 -32.65 -33.96
N MET A 299 -35.12 -33.38 -35.06
CA MET A 299 -36.15 -33.16 -36.08
C MET A 299 -36.48 -34.46 -36.81
N GLU A 300 -37.63 -34.49 -37.48
CA GLU A 300 -38.00 -35.59 -38.37
C GLU A 300 -37.01 -35.69 -39.54
N TYR A 301 -36.67 -36.91 -39.95
CA TYR A 301 -35.68 -37.13 -41.00
C TYR A 301 -36.21 -36.71 -42.37
N ASN A 302 -35.75 -35.55 -42.84
CA ASN A 302 -35.98 -35.06 -44.19
C ASN A 302 -34.72 -34.34 -44.68
N GLU A 303 -34.09 -34.87 -45.73
CA GLU A 303 -32.80 -34.40 -46.22
C GLU A 303 -32.80 -32.94 -46.70
N ILE A 304 -33.91 -32.49 -47.31
CA ILE A 304 -34.06 -31.10 -47.76
C ILE A 304 -34.14 -30.16 -46.56
N TYR A 305 -34.95 -30.50 -45.56
CA TYR A 305 -35.07 -29.68 -44.35
C TYR A 305 -33.78 -29.68 -43.53
N ILE A 306 -33.11 -30.83 -43.37
CA ILE A 306 -31.82 -30.94 -42.67
C ILE A 306 -30.79 -29.96 -43.26
N ASN A 307 -30.67 -29.91 -44.59
CA ASN A 307 -29.75 -29.00 -45.26
C ASN A 307 -30.13 -27.52 -45.08
N GLN A 308 -31.42 -27.18 -45.14
CA GLN A 308 -31.90 -25.81 -44.91
C GLN A 308 -31.67 -25.34 -43.48
N TYR A 309 -31.90 -26.21 -42.49
CA TYR A 309 -31.66 -25.90 -41.08
C TYR A 309 -30.17 -25.76 -40.79
N LYS A 310 -29.33 -26.64 -41.34
CA LYS A 310 -27.88 -26.55 -41.22
C LYS A 310 -27.36 -25.21 -41.73
N ASP A 311 -27.71 -24.82 -42.95
CA ASP A 311 -27.32 -23.53 -43.54
C ASP A 311 -27.83 -22.33 -42.72
N SER A 312 -29.08 -22.39 -42.24
CA SER A 312 -29.66 -21.33 -41.40
C SER A 312 -28.95 -21.18 -40.03
N ILE A 313 -28.58 -22.29 -39.41
CA ILE A 313 -27.86 -22.31 -38.13
C ILE A 313 -26.42 -21.84 -38.34
N GLU A 314 -25.73 -22.29 -39.38
CA GLU A 314 -24.38 -21.85 -39.73
C GLU A 314 -24.35 -20.33 -40.00
N LYS A 315 -25.32 -19.79 -40.75
CA LYS A 315 -25.48 -18.34 -40.95
C LYS A 315 -25.70 -17.59 -39.64
N SER A 316 -26.51 -18.14 -38.74
CA SER A 316 -26.79 -17.54 -37.44
C SER A 316 -25.55 -17.55 -36.53
N ILE A 317 -24.80 -18.66 -36.50
CA ILE A 317 -23.51 -18.78 -35.82
C ILE A 317 -22.53 -17.73 -36.38
N HIS A 318 -22.41 -17.64 -37.70
CA HIS A 318 -21.51 -16.68 -38.36
C HIS A 318 -21.89 -15.23 -38.04
N ARG A 319 -23.19 -14.91 -37.96
CA ARG A 319 -23.68 -13.58 -37.54
C ARG A 319 -23.32 -13.29 -36.08
N ILE A 320 -23.50 -14.24 -35.18
CA ILE A 320 -23.14 -14.10 -33.76
C ILE A 320 -21.62 -13.95 -33.60
N GLN A 321 -20.82 -14.71 -34.34
CA GLN A 321 -19.35 -14.60 -34.38
C GLN A 321 -18.87 -13.28 -34.99
N GLY A 322 -19.56 -12.76 -36.01
CA GLY A 322 -19.26 -11.45 -36.60
C GLY A 322 -19.45 -10.30 -35.61
N ILE A 323 -20.44 -10.41 -34.72
CA ILE A 323 -20.72 -9.44 -33.65
C ILE A 323 -19.78 -9.63 -32.45
N ASN A 324 -19.38 -10.87 -32.14
CA ASN A 324 -18.46 -11.18 -31.06
C ASN A 324 -17.56 -12.38 -31.43
N LYS A 325 -16.37 -12.09 -31.98
CA LYS A 325 -15.38 -13.09 -32.48
C LYS A 325 -14.89 -14.11 -31.44
N LEU A 326 -15.38 -14.02 -30.21
CA LEU A 326 -14.98 -14.84 -29.07
C LEU A 326 -15.96 -15.97 -28.78
N HIS A 327 -17.08 -16.10 -29.50
CA HIS A 327 -18.00 -17.22 -29.30
C HIS A 327 -17.60 -18.41 -30.19
N ASN A 328 -17.25 -19.53 -29.54
CA ASN A 328 -17.05 -20.81 -30.22
C ASN A 328 -18.35 -21.61 -30.20
N PHE A 329 -18.96 -21.79 -31.37
CA PHE A 329 -20.08 -22.70 -31.56
C PHE A 329 -19.63 -23.86 -32.43
N ASN A 330 -20.04 -25.07 -32.08
CA ASN A 330 -19.91 -26.22 -32.95
C ASN A 330 -21.29 -26.85 -33.14
N LEU A 331 -21.74 -26.96 -34.38
CA LEU A 331 -22.95 -27.68 -34.70
C LEU A 331 -22.62 -29.17 -34.64
N MET A 332 -23.25 -29.89 -33.71
CA MET A 332 -23.13 -31.33 -33.66
C MET A 332 -23.95 -31.97 -34.79
N GLU A 333 -23.59 -33.19 -35.16
CA GLU A 333 -24.33 -33.95 -36.15
C GLU A 333 -25.80 -34.06 -35.73
N ILE A 334 -26.71 -33.79 -36.67
CA ILE A 334 -28.15 -33.83 -36.41
C ILE A 334 -28.53 -35.28 -36.12
N MET A 335 -29.07 -35.53 -34.92
CA MET A 335 -29.42 -36.87 -34.48
C MET A 335 -30.66 -37.35 -35.22
N ASN A 336 -30.49 -38.40 -36.01
CA ASN A 336 -31.58 -39.09 -36.68
C ASN A 336 -32.03 -40.27 -35.82
N GLU A 337 -33.34 -40.49 -35.71
CA GLU A 337 -33.86 -41.76 -35.18
C GLU A 337 -33.30 -42.88 -36.04
N LYS A 338 -32.53 -43.81 -35.45
CA LYS A 338 -32.10 -45.01 -36.15
C LYS A 338 -33.37 -45.69 -36.66
N LYS A 339 -33.49 -45.83 -37.98
CA LYS A 339 -34.45 -46.78 -38.55
C LYS A 339 -34.23 -48.11 -37.84
N MET A 340 -35.20 -48.54 -37.03
CA MET A 340 -35.27 -49.93 -36.62
C MET A 340 -35.32 -50.74 -37.90
N ILE A 341 -34.23 -51.45 -38.19
CA ILE A 341 -34.26 -52.54 -39.15
C ILE A 341 -35.09 -53.61 -38.44
N ILE A 342 -36.37 -53.68 -38.81
CA ILE A 342 -37.28 -54.77 -38.42
C ILE A 342 -36.93 -55.98 -39.28
#